data_AF-A0A0S3RL13-F1
#
_entry.id   AF-A0A0S3RL13-F1
#
_cell.length_a   1.000
_cell.length_b   1.000
_cell.length_c   1.000
_cell.angle_alpha   90.00
_cell.angle_beta   90.00
_cell.angle_gamma   90.00
#
_symmetry.space_group_name_H-M   'P 1'
#
loop_
_entity.id
_entity.type
_entity.pdbx_description
1 polymer ?
#
loop_
_entity_poly.entity_id
_entity_poly.type
_entity_poly.pdbx_seq_one_letter_code
_entity_poly.pdbx_strand_id
1 'polypeptide(L)'
;MNNNSVNYEKSWSWKRSGSVESCEFQRLNRHDVSVLLNGSWVVVAGDSQARIFALSLLSLVLDSEGMESVKGSLFKRHSDYHTEVDEMGMMLDFMWAPYVTNLTSLVAGFKRNRVYPDLLVMGSGLWHMLHITNASDYGVSLGVLRSSVTSLLPVSSEFGNDESVAVRSPHLFWLGMPTLVNSMLNTAEKREKMTDLVRGEYEREVKRSGMLRQFEGPLHLLDIGSLSWNCGIRCTDDGMHYDGVVYEAGVHVMLNALLIESHQKI
;
A
#
# COMPACT_ATOMS: atom_id res chain seq x y z
N MET A 1 15.60 -13.52 -29.73
CA MET A 1 15.86 -12.12 -29.32
C MET A 1 15.03 -11.22 -30.22
N ASN A 2 13.85 -10.80 -29.77
CA ASN A 2 13.02 -9.83 -30.48
C ASN A 2 13.05 -8.52 -29.67
N ASN A 3 13.93 -7.62 -30.11
CA ASN A 3 14.20 -6.34 -29.49
C ASN A 3 13.22 -5.29 -30.03
N ASN A 4 11.94 -5.41 -29.68
CA ASN A 4 10.90 -4.42 -30.00
C ASN A 4 10.34 -3.79 -28.72
N SER A 5 11.19 -3.42 -27.77
CA SER A 5 10.81 -2.44 -26.75
C SER A 5 10.82 -1.08 -27.41
N VAL A 6 9.66 -0.64 -27.93
CA VAL A 6 9.43 0.79 -28.15
C VAL A 6 9.69 1.46 -26.81
N ASN A 7 10.79 2.20 -26.73
CA ASN A 7 11.33 2.77 -25.49
C ASN A 7 10.41 3.93 -25.07
N TYR A 8 9.28 3.58 -24.45
CA TYR A 8 8.36 4.56 -23.89
C TYR A 8 8.99 5.07 -22.59
N GLU A 9 9.18 6.38 -22.45
CA GLU A 9 9.55 6.97 -21.17
C GLU A 9 8.36 6.78 -20.21
N LYS A 10 8.49 5.76 -19.35
CA LYS A 10 7.53 5.47 -18.30
C LYS A 10 7.72 6.51 -17.21
N SER A 11 6.81 7.49 -17.14
CA SER A 11 6.80 8.54 -16.12
C SER A 11 5.37 8.82 -15.67
N TRP A 12 5.22 9.38 -14.47
CA TRP A 12 3.94 9.87 -13.97
C TRP A 12 4.07 11.34 -13.61
N SER A 13 2.95 12.08 -13.70
CA SER A 13 2.90 13.49 -13.30
C SER A 13 1.51 13.85 -12.80
N TRP A 14 1.42 14.77 -11.84
CA TRP A 14 0.16 15.40 -11.50
C TRP A 14 -0.42 16.15 -12.70
N LYS A 15 -1.74 16.08 -12.88
CA LYS A 15 -2.42 16.81 -13.94
C LYS A 15 -2.30 18.32 -13.67
N ARG A 16 -1.76 19.06 -14.63
CA ARG A 16 -1.67 20.54 -14.58
C ARG A 16 -3.01 21.16 -14.97
N SER A 17 -3.89 21.31 -13.99
CA SER A 17 -5.17 21.99 -14.14
C SER A 17 -5.46 22.77 -12.87
N GLY A 18 -6.09 23.94 -12.96
CA GLY A 18 -6.29 24.84 -11.81
C GLY A 18 -6.95 24.17 -10.59
N SER A 19 -7.86 23.22 -10.81
CA SER A 19 -8.49 22.46 -9.71
C SER A 19 -7.57 21.45 -9.03
N VAL A 20 -6.53 20.96 -9.71
CA VAL A 20 -5.53 20.03 -9.15
C VAL A 20 -4.39 20.83 -8.50
N GLU A 21 -4.02 21.95 -9.11
CA GLU A 21 -3.03 22.87 -8.53
C GLU A 21 -3.51 23.44 -7.19
N SER A 22 -4.80 23.69 -7.02
CA SER A 22 -5.38 24.10 -5.73
C SER A 22 -5.37 23.03 -4.65
N CYS A 23 -5.11 21.76 -4.97
CA CYS A 23 -5.01 20.70 -3.98
C CYS A 23 -3.63 20.65 -3.29
N GLU A 24 -2.65 21.44 -3.78
CA GLU A 24 -1.28 21.52 -3.25
C GLU A 24 -0.52 20.19 -3.21
N PHE A 25 -0.98 19.17 -3.95
CA PHE A 25 -0.26 17.91 -4.10
C PHE A 25 1.05 18.15 -4.86
N GLN A 26 2.14 17.65 -4.29
CA GLN A 26 3.48 17.86 -4.83
C GLN A 26 4.26 16.56 -4.98
N ARG A 27 5.23 16.56 -5.89
CA ARG A 27 6.21 15.49 -6.00
C ARG A 27 7.32 15.79 -4.99
N LEU A 28 7.50 14.90 -4.04
CA LEU A 28 8.51 15.02 -2.99
C LEU A 28 9.84 14.44 -3.44
N ASN A 29 10.92 15.17 -3.23
CA ASN A 29 12.26 14.67 -3.50
C ASN A 29 12.78 13.83 -2.30
N ARG A 30 13.96 13.18 -2.45
CA ARG A 30 14.56 12.35 -1.39
C ARG A 30 14.74 13.12 -0.07
N HIS A 31 15.13 14.39 -0.13
CA HIS A 31 15.29 15.23 1.06
C HIS A 31 13.94 15.46 1.74
N ASP A 32 12.90 15.84 1.00
CA ASP A 32 11.57 16.08 1.58
C ASP A 32 11.03 14.81 2.27
N VAL A 33 11.20 13.64 1.63
CA VAL A 33 10.79 12.36 2.20
C VAL A 33 11.61 12.00 3.43
N SER A 34 12.92 12.28 3.43
CA SER A 34 13.78 12.04 4.60
C SER A 34 13.37 12.87 5.81
N VAL A 35 12.90 14.10 5.60
CA VAL A 35 12.37 14.96 6.68
C VAL A 35 11.04 14.41 7.18
N LEU A 36 10.14 14.04 6.26
CA LEU A 36 8.80 13.55 6.58
C LEU A 36 8.81 12.22 7.35
N LEU A 37 9.71 11.31 6.99
CA LEU A 37 9.79 9.95 7.54
C LEU A 37 10.91 9.74 8.55
N ASN A 38 11.58 10.81 8.99
CA ASN A 38 12.70 10.74 9.93
C ASN A 38 12.33 10.00 11.22
N GLY A 39 13.08 8.95 11.56
CA GLY A 39 12.88 8.12 12.74
C GLY A 39 11.58 7.32 12.77
N SER A 40 10.86 7.23 11.64
CA SER A 40 9.56 6.56 11.58
C SER A 40 9.69 5.05 11.37
N TRP A 41 8.74 4.31 11.93
CA TRP A 41 8.56 2.89 11.62
C TRP A 41 7.41 2.69 10.64
N VAL A 42 7.76 2.24 9.43
CA VAL A 42 6.83 1.97 8.33
C VAL A 42 6.62 0.47 8.17
N VAL A 43 5.37 0.02 8.23
CA VAL A 43 5.00 -1.37 7.94
C VAL A 43 4.17 -1.43 6.66
N VAL A 44 4.60 -2.24 5.70
CA VAL A 44 3.87 -2.55 4.47
C VAL A 44 3.53 -4.04 4.47
N ALA A 45 2.25 -4.39 4.54
CA ALA A 45 1.82 -5.78 4.70
C ALA A 45 0.86 -6.21 3.59
N GLY A 46 1.12 -7.36 2.98
CA GLY A 46 0.25 -7.86 1.92
C GLY A 46 0.82 -8.96 1.04
N ASP A 47 0.28 -9.04 -0.17
CA ASP A 47 0.77 -9.91 -1.23
C ASP A 47 1.88 -9.23 -2.06
N SER A 48 2.12 -9.70 -3.29
CA SER A 48 3.16 -9.17 -4.16
C SER A 48 2.96 -7.70 -4.55
N GLN A 49 1.73 -7.17 -4.50
CA GLN A 49 1.46 -5.77 -4.78
C GLN A 49 2.03 -4.86 -3.69
N ALA A 50 1.81 -5.24 -2.43
CA ALA A 50 2.38 -4.53 -1.27
C ALA A 50 3.92 -4.58 -1.27
N ARG A 51 4.50 -5.68 -1.75
CA ARG A 51 5.95 -5.80 -1.91
C ARG A 51 6.52 -4.81 -2.92
N ILE A 52 5.87 -4.64 -4.06
CA ILE A 52 6.31 -3.68 -5.08
C ILE A 52 6.12 -2.25 -4.58
N PHE A 53 5.04 -1.99 -3.82
CA PHE A 53 4.86 -0.71 -3.14
C PHE A 53 6.02 -0.40 -2.17
N ALA A 54 6.43 -1.38 -1.35
CA ALA A 54 7.59 -1.23 -0.46
C ALA A 54 8.88 -0.95 -1.23
N LEU A 55 9.11 -1.65 -2.36
CA LEU A 55 10.25 -1.36 -3.24
C LEU A 55 10.21 0.08 -3.78
N SER A 56 9.05 0.57 -4.19
CA SER A 56 8.90 1.94 -4.69
C SER A 56 9.18 2.98 -3.60
N LEU A 57 8.74 2.75 -2.36
CA LEU A 57 9.10 3.62 -1.24
C LEU A 57 10.62 3.63 -1.00
N LEU A 58 11.23 2.46 -0.94
CA LEU A 58 12.69 2.33 -0.77
C LEU A 58 13.46 3.03 -1.89
N SER A 59 12.98 2.98 -3.14
CA SER A 59 13.63 3.64 -4.28
C SER A 59 13.63 5.16 -4.22
N LEU A 60 12.76 5.77 -3.41
CA LEU A 60 12.77 7.22 -3.18
C LEU A 60 13.78 7.65 -2.12
N VAL A 61 14.16 6.73 -1.22
CA VAL A 61 14.90 7.07 0.00
C VAL A 61 16.30 6.47 0.06
N LEU A 62 16.55 5.40 -0.68
CA LEU A 62 17.86 4.79 -0.86
C LEU A 62 18.55 5.33 -2.12
N ASP A 63 19.88 5.31 -2.11
CA ASP A 63 20.67 5.53 -3.31
C ASP A 63 20.77 4.24 -4.16
N SER A 64 21.57 4.29 -5.22
CA SER A 64 21.76 3.15 -6.11
C SER A 64 22.39 1.95 -5.41
N GLU A 65 23.30 2.15 -4.45
CA GLU A 65 23.98 1.06 -3.75
C GLU A 65 23.02 0.39 -2.75
N GLY A 66 22.28 1.19 -1.98
CA GLY A 66 21.22 0.72 -1.11
C GLY A 66 20.14 -0.04 -1.88
N MET A 67 19.76 0.42 -3.08
CA MET A 67 18.78 -0.29 -3.89
C MET A 67 19.26 -1.65 -4.41
N GLU A 68 20.56 -1.82 -4.70
CA GLU A 68 21.09 -3.13 -5.11
C GLU A 68 21.07 -4.14 -3.95
N SER A 69 21.30 -3.70 -2.71
CA SER A 69 21.26 -4.58 -1.53
C SER A 69 19.83 -5.07 -1.20
N VAL A 70 18.82 -4.23 -1.45
CA VAL A 70 17.40 -4.54 -1.19
C VAL A 70 16.84 -5.56 -2.18
N LYS A 71 17.15 -5.43 -3.48
CA LYS A 71 16.45 -6.18 -4.56
C LYS A 71 16.45 -7.69 -4.35
N GLY A 72 17.59 -8.27 -3.96
CA GLY A 72 17.70 -9.71 -3.74
C GLY A 72 16.90 -10.19 -2.52
N SER A 73 16.98 -9.44 -1.43
CA SER A 73 16.41 -9.82 -0.13
C SER A 73 14.89 -9.60 -0.08
N LEU A 74 14.39 -8.45 -0.57
CA LEU A 74 12.97 -8.12 -0.58
C LEU A 74 12.16 -9.07 -1.48
N PHE A 75 12.75 -9.56 -2.57
CA PHE A 75 12.09 -10.49 -3.49
C PHE A 75 12.28 -11.97 -3.15
N LYS A 76 12.89 -12.28 -2.00
CA LYS A 76 12.81 -13.64 -1.44
C LYS A 76 11.34 -14.07 -1.36
N ARG A 77 11.07 -15.27 -1.88
CA ARG A 77 9.71 -15.71 -2.17
C ARG A 77 8.92 -15.90 -0.87
N HIS A 78 7.75 -15.26 -0.79
CA HIS A 78 6.78 -15.41 0.30
C HIS A 78 7.38 -15.23 1.70
N SER A 79 8.28 -14.26 1.85
CA SER A 79 8.96 -13.98 3.09
C SER A 79 8.80 -12.52 3.47
N ASP A 80 8.90 -12.30 4.78
CA ASP A 80 9.06 -10.97 5.36
C ASP A 80 10.43 -10.39 4.98
N TYR A 81 10.53 -9.07 5.09
CA TYR A 81 11.75 -8.31 4.85
C TYR A 81 11.81 -7.13 5.83
N HIS A 82 13.00 -6.85 6.34
CA HIS A 82 13.27 -5.78 7.29
C HIS A 82 14.49 -5.00 6.82
N THR A 83 14.44 -3.67 6.91
CA THR A 83 15.59 -2.80 6.68
C THR A 83 15.48 -1.53 7.50
N GLU A 84 16.63 -0.99 7.88
CA GLU A 84 16.78 0.38 8.37
C GLU A 84 17.37 1.22 7.23
N VAL A 85 16.95 2.49 7.14
CA VAL A 85 17.56 3.49 6.26
C VAL A 85 18.34 4.45 7.15
N ASP A 86 19.61 4.10 7.34
CA ASP A 86 20.51 4.68 8.35
C ASP A 86 20.55 6.22 8.29
N GLU A 87 20.50 6.83 7.10
CA GLU A 87 20.63 8.29 6.98
C GLU A 87 19.48 9.08 7.62
N MET A 88 18.31 8.46 7.80
CA MET A 88 17.13 9.08 8.42
C MET A 88 16.55 8.26 9.57
N GLY A 89 17.19 7.15 9.96
CA GLY A 89 16.71 6.25 11.02
C GLY A 89 15.29 5.69 10.75
N MET A 90 14.85 5.66 9.49
CA MET A 90 13.54 5.10 9.14
C MET A 90 13.66 3.58 9.10
N MET A 91 12.77 2.89 9.79
CA MET A 91 12.64 1.44 9.69
C MET A 91 11.53 1.09 8.70
N LEU A 92 11.78 0.13 7.81
CA LEU A 92 10.76 -0.44 6.95
C LEU A 92 10.67 -1.96 7.11
N ASP A 93 9.47 -2.42 7.46
CA ASP A 93 9.11 -3.83 7.46
C ASP A 93 8.12 -4.13 6.33
N PHE A 94 8.50 -5.04 5.45
CA PHE A 94 7.55 -5.71 4.57
C PHE A 94 7.12 -7.04 5.20
N MET A 95 5.82 -7.19 5.44
CA MET A 95 5.23 -8.41 6.00
C MET A 95 4.47 -9.16 4.90
N TRP A 96 4.88 -10.40 4.62
CA TRP A 96 4.16 -11.28 3.70
C TRP A 96 2.85 -11.76 4.36
N ALA A 97 1.77 -11.05 4.06
CA ALA A 97 0.45 -11.24 4.64
C ALA A 97 -0.61 -11.28 3.52
N PRO A 98 -0.59 -12.30 2.64
CA PRO A 98 -1.35 -12.29 1.40
C PRO A 98 -2.85 -12.54 1.58
N TYR A 99 -3.29 -12.85 2.80
CA TYR A 99 -4.71 -12.98 3.16
C TYR A 99 -5.09 -11.95 4.23
N VAL A 100 -6.34 -11.49 4.19
CA VAL A 100 -6.90 -10.55 5.17
C VAL A 100 -6.78 -11.07 6.61
N THR A 101 -6.89 -12.38 6.83
CA THR A 101 -6.69 -12.99 8.16
C THR A 101 -5.25 -12.87 8.67
N ASN A 102 -4.25 -12.85 7.79
CA ASN A 102 -2.86 -12.55 8.17
C ASN A 102 -2.73 -11.10 8.63
N LEU A 103 -3.34 -10.16 7.89
CA LEU A 103 -3.36 -8.74 8.26
C LEU A 103 -4.05 -8.52 9.61
N THR A 104 -5.19 -9.18 9.87
CA THR A 104 -5.87 -9.14 11.17
C THR A 104 -4.96 -9.65 12.29
N SER A 105 -4.23 -10.75 12.04
CA SER A 105 -3.30 -11.32 13.02
C SER A 105 -2.12 -10.38 13.31
N LEU A 106 -1.61 -9.69 12.29
CA LEU A 106 -0.56 -8.68 12.40
C LEU A 106 -1.02 -7.51 13.27
N VAL A 107 -2.20 -6.94 12.98
CA VAL A 107 -2.79 -5.83 13.75
C VAL A 107 -3.04 -6.23 15.21
N ALA A 108 -3.56 -7.44 15.44
CA ALA A 108 -3.72 -7.99 16.79
C ALA A 108 -2.38 -8.16 17.53
N GLY A 109 -1.29 -8.42 16.79
CA GLY A 109 0.07 -8.46 17.31
C GLY A 109 0.54 -7.10 17.84
N PHE A 110 0.37 -6.03 17.05
CA PHE A 110 0.72 -4.66 17.47
C PHE A 110 0.00 -4.27 18.77
N LYS A 111 -1.31 -4.51 18.82
CA LYS A 111 -2.12 -4.23 20.02
C LYS A 111 -1.65 -5.01 21.25
N ARG A 112 -1.36 -6.30 21.07
CA ARG A 112 -0.92 -7.18 22.17
C ARG A 112 0.42 -6.74 22.74
N ASN A 113 1.35 -6.37 21.86
CA ASN A 113 2.70 -5.96 22.23
C ASN A 113 2.76 -4.49 22.66
N ARG A 114 1.70 -3.71 22.40
CA ARG A 114 1.65 -2.25 22.61
C ARG A 114 2.77 -1.50 21.87
N VAL A 115 3.12 -2.01 20.69
CA VAL A 115 4.12 -1.43 19.79
C VAL A 115 3.42 -1.22 18.45
N TYR A 116 3.34 0.03 18.03
CA TYR A 116 2.57 0.44 16.85
C TYR A 116 3.51 1.12 15.85
N PRO A 117 3.37 0.82 14.55
CA PRO A 117 4.08 1.58 13.53
C PRO A 117 3.56 3.01 13.45
N ASP A 118 4.38 3.94 12.95
CA ASP A 118 3.92 5.29 12.61
C ASP A 118 3.06 5.26 11.34
N LEU A 119 3.37 4.33 10.44
CA LEU A 119 2.68 4.15 9.17
C LEU A 119 2.40 2.67 8.90
N LEU A 120 1.15 2.33 8.62
CA LEU A 120 0.73 0.99 8.24
C LEU A 120 -0.01 1.00 6.90
N VAL A 121 0.61 0.41 5.88
CA VAL A 121 0.03 0.18 4.56
C VAL A 121 -0.32 -1.29 4.45
N MET A 122 -1.59 -1.59 4.17
CA MET A 122 -2.06 -2.97 4.03
C MET A 122 -2.73 -3.19 2.68
N GLY A 123 -2.52 -4.34 2.06
CA GLY A 123 -3.21 -4.70 0.82
C GLY A 123 -3.27 -6.20 0.64
N SER A 124 -4.45 -6.73 0.32
CA SER A 124 -4.64 -8.14 0.04
C SER A 124 -5.77 -8.27 -0.97
N GLY A 125 -5.66 -9.22 -1.89
CA GLY A 125 -6.78 -9.55 -2.77
C GLY A 125 -6.42 -10.53 -3.86
N LEU A 126 -5.31 -10.28 -4.57
CA LEU A 126 -4.94 -11.10 -5.73
C LEU A 126 -4.63 -12.55 -5.33
N TRP A 127 -3.94 -12.73 -4.20
CA TRP A 127 -3.64 -14.06 -3.68
C TRP A 127 -4.90 -14.81 -3.23
N HIS A 128 -5.83 -14.12 -2.57
CA HIS A 128 -7.12 -14.69 -2.18
C HIS A 128 -7.99 -15.03 -3.42
N MET A 129 -8.00 -14.17 -4.43
CA MET A 129 -8.67 -14.44 -5.71
C MET A 129 -8.10 -15.70 -6.38
N LEU A 130 -6.78 -15.89 -6.37
CA LEU A 130 -6.13 -17.03 -6.99
C LEU A 130 -6.37 -18.36 -6.25
N HIS A 131 -6.33 -18.34 -4.91
CA HIS A 131 -6.32 -19.59 -4.13
C HIS A 131 -7.65 -19.96 -3.47
N ILE A 132 -8.54 -18.99 -3.25
CA ILE A 132 -9.84 -19.21 -2.58
C ILE A 132 -10.99 -18.85 -3.53
N THR A 133 -10.89 -17.73 -4.25
CA THR A 133 -11.87 -17.29 -5.26
C THR A 133 -13.30 -17.12 -4.70
N ASN A 134 -13.41 -16.72 -3.42
CA ASN A 134 -14.70 -16.42 -2.79
C ASN A 134 -14.73 -14.99 -2.24
N ALA A 135 -15.44 -14.10 -2.93
CA ALA A 135 -15.57 -12.70 -2.51
C ALA A 135 -16.32 -12.55 -1.18
N SER A 136 -17.33 -13.39 -0.91
CA SER A 136 -18.11 -13.31 0.33
C SER A 136 -17.25 -13.61 1.56
N ASP A 137 -16.43 -14.67 1.51
CA ASP A 137 -15.51 -15.03 2.60
C ASP A 137 -14.45 -13.94 2.82
N TYR A 138 -13.99 -13.35 1.72
CA TYR A 138 -13.09 -12.20 1.73
C TYR A 138 -13.75 -10.99 2.43
N GLY A 139 -15.01 -10.66 2.12
CA GLY A 139 -15.78 -9.59 2.75
C GLY A 139 -15.98 -9.79 4.26
N VAL A 140 -16.30 -11.01 4.70
CA VAL A 140 -16.37 -11.36 6.13
C VAL A 140 -15.04 -11.10 6.81
N SER A 141 -13.93 -11.53 6.20
CA SER A 141 -12.59 -11.32 6.73
C SER A 141 -12.24 -9.83 6.84
N LEU A 142 -12.66 -9.01 5.86
CA LEU A 142 -12.45 -7.55 5.89
C LEU A 142 -13.22 -6.88 7.03
N GLY A 143 -14.43 -7.35 7.36
CA GLY A 143 -15.19 -6.85 8.52
C GLY A 143 -14.45 -7.07 9.85
N VAL A 144 -13.81 -8.24 9.99
CA VAL A 144 -12.97 -8.55 11.17
C VAL A 144 -11.72 -7.66 11.18
N LEU A 145 -11.04 -7.51 10.04
CA LEU A 145 -9.87 -6.63 9.92
C LEU A 145 -10.24 -5.18 10.30
N ARG A 146 -11.35 -4.65 9.78
CA ARG A 146 -11.84 -3.30 10.11
C ARG A 146 -11.95 -3.12 11.63
N SER A 147 -12.60 -4.07 12.30
CA SER A 147 -12.79 -4.02 13.76
C SER A 147 -11.45 -4.04 14.50
N SER A 148 -10.49 -4.83 14.03
CA SER A 148 -9.14 -4.91 14.58
C SER A 148 -8.39 -3.59 14.42
N VAL A 149 -8.44 -2.99 13.23
CA VAL A 149 -7.77 -1.71 12.90
C VAL A 149 -8.38 -0.54 13.64
N THR A 150 -9.72 -0.45 13.74
CA THR A 150 -10.39 0.58 14.54
C THR A 150 -9.93 0.56 15.99
N SER A 151 -9.57 -0.61 16.51
CA SER A 151 -9.07 -0.74 17.88
C SER A 151 -7.62 -0.27 18.09
N LEU A 152 -6.91 0.12 17.03
CA LEU A 152 -5.63 0.82 17.10
C LEU A 152 -5.79 2.33 17.33
N LEU A 153 -6.98 2.87 17.05
CA LEU A 153 -7.25 4.30 17.23
C LEU A 153 -7.41 4.63 18.72
N PRO A 154 -7.01 5.84 19.14
CA PRO A 154 -7.13 6.26 20.52
C PRO A 154 -8.61 6.43 20.84
N VAL A 155 -9.04 5.91 21.98
CA VAL A 155 -10.39 6.14 22.49
C VAL A 155 -10.42 7.57 23.02
N SER A 156 -11.23 8.44 22.41
CA SER A 156 -11.52 9.75 23.00
C SER A 156 -12.26 9.53 24.32
N SER A 157 -11.58 9.62 25.45
CA SER A 157 -12.27 9.65 26.73
C SER A 157 -12.93 11.03 26.89
N GLU A 158 -14.25 11.12 26.74
CA GLU A 158 -15.00 12.33 27.10
C GLU A 158 -14.94 12.63 28.62
N PHE A 159 -14.37 11.72 29.42
CA PHE A 159 -14.22 11.88 30.86
C PHE A 159 -12.85 11.34 31.31
N GLY A 160 -11.91 12.22 31.68
CA GLY A 160 -10.67 11.78 32.34
C GLY A 160 -9.53 12.80 32.31
N ASN A 161 -9.35 13.52 33.41
CA ASN A 161 -8.12 14.24 33.75
C ASN A 161 -6.99 13.24 34.07
N ASP A 162 -6.42 12.60 33.04
CA ASP A 162 -5.13 11.93 33.17
C ASP A 162 -4.22 12.42 32.05
N GLU A 163 -2.98 12.75 32.41
CA GLU A 163 -1.85 13.06 31.53
C GLU A 163 -1.50 11.83 30.67
N SER A 164 -2.43 11.42 29.82
CA SER A 164 -2.27 10.31 28.89
C SER A 164 -1.23 10.74 27.87
N VAL A 165 -0.06 10.09 27.94
CA VAL A 165 0.95 10.09 26.88
C VAL A 165 0.20 9.99 25.56
N ALA A 166 0.28 11.03 24.72
CA ALA A 166 -0.42 11.08 23.45
C ALA A 166 -0.02 9.85 22.64
N VAL A 167 -0.86 8.81 22.64
CA VAL A 167 -0.60 7.61 21.86
C VAL A 167 -0.78 8.02 20.40
N ARG A 168 0.35 8.29 19.74
CA ARG A 168 0.38 8.57 18.30
C ARG A 168 -0.32 7.41 17.60
N SER A 169 -1.36 7.75 16.87
CA SER A 169 -2.11 6.78 16.07
C SER A 169 -1.34 6.55 14.78
N PRO A 170 -1.22 5.29 14.32
CA PRO A 170 -0.65 5.02 13.02
C PRO A 170 -1.44 5.75 11.93
N HIS A 171 -0.74 6.23 10.90
CA HIS A 171 -1.38 6.55 9.63
C HIS A 171 -1.71 5.24 8.90
N LEU A 172 -2.97 5.10 8.48
CA LEU A 172 -3.52 3.83 8.01
C LEU A 172 -3.91 3.91 6.53
N PHE A 173 -3.36 3.02 5.71
CA PHE A 173 -3.64 2.98 4.28
C PHE A 173 -4.04 1.57 3.81
N TRP A 174 -4.96 1.53 2.87
CA TRP A 174 -5.35 0.34 2.13
C TRP A 174 -4.87 0.43 0.68
N LEU A 175 -4.02 -0.51 0.27
CA LEU A 175 -3.55 -0.65 -1.10
C LEU A 175 -4.60 -1.39 -1.93
N GLY A 176 -5.23 -0.66 -2.86
CA GLY A 176 -6.21 -1.21 -3.78
C GLY A 176 -5.61 -2.27 -4.71
N MET A 177 -6.45 -3.16 -5.24
CA MET A 177 -5.99 -4.15 -6.23
C MET A 177 -5.75 -3.48 -7.58
N PRO A 178 -4.71 -3.87 -8.34
CA PRO A 178 -4.48 -3.37 -9.68
C PRO A 178 -5.57 -3.84 -10.65
N THR A 179 -5.68 -3.15 -11.79
CA THR A 179 -6.40 -3.63 -12.96
C THR A 179 -5.78 -4.92 -13.48
N LEU A 180 -6.59 -5.90 -13.89
CA LEU A 180 -6.08 -7.17 -14.42
C LEU A 180 -6.17 -7.19 -15.95
N VAL A 181 -5.14 -7.70 -16.60
CA VAL A 181 -5.14 -7.96 -18.04
C VAL A 181 -5.14 -9.47 -18.26
N ASN A 182 -6.35 -10.04 -18.33
CA ASN A 182 -6.53 -11.50 -18.30
C ASN A 182 -5.75 -12.23 -19.40
N SER A 183 -5.65 -11.65 -20.61
CA SER A 183 -4.91 -12.22 -21.73
C SER A 183 -3.40 -12.36 -21.50
N MET A 184 -2.83 -11.61 -20.55
CA MET A 184 -1.40 -11.61 -20.23
C MET A 184 -1.05 -12.49 -19.03
N LEU A 185 -2.05 -12.95 -18.26
CA LEU A 185 -1.82 -13.82 -17.10
C LEU A 185 -1.14 -15.11 -17.55
N ASN A 186 -0.07 -15.49 -16.86
CA ASN A 186 0.88 -16.51 -17.32
C ASN A 186 0.47 -17.97 -17.07
N THR A 187 -0.66 -18.23 -16.40
CA THR A 187 -1.17 -19.59 -16.15
C THR A 187 -2.67 -19.70 -16.43
N ALA A 188 -3.14 -20.90 -16.77
CA ALA A 188 -4.57 -21.15 -16.98
C ALA A 188 -5.39 -20.87 -15.72
N GLU A 189 -4.90 -21.30 -14.55
CA GLU A 189 -5.56 -21.05 -13.26
C GLU A 189 -5.75 -19.56 -12.98
N LYS A 190 -4.72 -18.73 -13.21
CA LYS A 190 -4.85 -17.27 -13.06
C LYS A 190 -5.90 -16.72 -14.02
N ARG A 191 -5.91 -17.14 -15.28
CA ARG A 191 -6.89 -16.67 -16.28
C ARG A 191 -8.33 -17.02 -15.90
N GLU A 192 -8.54 -18.20 -15.33
CA GLU A 192 -9.85 -18.66 -14.89
C GLU A 192 -10.34 -17.89 -13.65
N LYS A 193 -9.47 -17.71 -12.65
CA LYS A 193 -9.86 -17.20 -11.33
C LYS A 193 -9.71 -15.69 -11.16
N MET A 194 -8.77 -15.06 -11.87
CA MET A 194 -8.45 -13.64 -11.74
C MET A 194 -9.02 -12.86 -12.93
N THR A 195 -10.35 -12.86 -13.03
CA THR A 195 -11.09 -12.10 -14.06
C THR A 195 -11.49 -10.72 -13.53
N ASP A 196 -11.81 -9.80 -14.43
CA ASP A 196 -12.34 -8.47 -14.06
C ASP A 196 -13.65 -8.56 -13.26
N LEU A 197 -14.47 -9.59 -13.55
CA LEU A 197 -15.70 -9.85 -12.81
C LEU A 197 -15.39 -10.16 -11.33
N VAL A 198 -14.50 -11.12 -11.09
CA VAL A 198 -14.09 -11.52 -9.73
C VAL A 198 -13.39 -10.36 -9.02
N ARG A 199 -12.50 -9.64 -9.72
CA ARG A 199 -11.86 -8.43 -9.18
C ARG A 199 -12.89 -7.40 -8.72
N GLY A 200 -13.91 -7.14 -9.54
CA GLY A 200 -14.99 -6.23 -9.22
C GLY A 200 -15.87 -6.70 -8.05
N GLU A 201 -16.02 -8.00 -7.83
CA GLU A 201 -16.65 -8.55 -6.63
C GLU A 201 -15.84 -8.23 -5.37
N TYR A 202 -14.52 -8.46 -5.39
CA TYR A 202 -13.66 -8.18 -4.25
C TYR A 202 -13.60 -6.67 -3.94
N GLU A 203 -13.57 -5.82 -4.96
CA GLU A 203 -13.68 -4.37 -4.77
C GLU A 203 -15.00 -3.95 -4.12
N ARG A 204 -16.12 -4.60 -4.49
CA ARG A 204 -17.41 -4.35 -3.83
C ARG A 204 -17.35 -4.73 -2.35
N GLU A 205 -16.68 -5.82 -2.01
CA GLU A 205 -16.54 -6.24 -0.61
C GLU A 205 -15.62 -5.32 0.20
N VAL A 206 -14.56 -4.76 -0.40
CA VAL A 206 -13.78 -3.67 0.22
C VAL A 206 -14.69 -2.47 0.54
N LYS A 207 -15.53 -2.04 -0.40
CA LYS A 207 -16.49 -0.94 -0.20
C LYS A 207 -17.52 -1.27 0.88
N ARG A 208 -18.13 -2.45 0.82
CA ARG A 208 -19.18 -2.91 1.75
C ARG A 208 -18.68 -3.12 3.17
N SER A 209 -17.40 -3.49 3.35
CA SER A 209 -16.83 -3.67 4.69
C SER A 209 -16.79 -2.37 5.50
N GLY A 210 -16.83 -1.21 4.83
CA GLY A 210 -16.74 0.11 5.49
C GLY A 210 -15.35 0.37 6.09
N MET A 211 -14.30 -0.26 5.56
CA MET A 211 -12.93 -0.10 6.09
C MET A 211 -12.24 1.18 5.61
N LEU A 212 -12.67 1.75 4.49
CA LEU A 212 -12.07 2.95 3.91
C LEU A 212 -12.70 4.23 4.48
N ARG A 213 -11.93 5.31 4.59
CA ARG A 213 -12.40 6.64 5.07
C ARG A 213 -13.59 7.20 4.33
N GLN A 214 -13.64 7.01 3.01
CA GLN A 214 -14.79 7.43 2.20
C GLN A 214 -16.08 6.66 2.53
N PHE A 215 -16.00 5.61 3.35
CA PHE A 215 -17.09 4.79 3.87
C PHE A 215 -17.01 4.65 5.39
N GLU A 216 -16.61 5.72 6.09
CA GLU A 216 -16.57 5.82 7.57
C GLU A 216 -15.53 4.94 8.27
N GLY A 217 -14.68 4.25 7.53
CA GLY A 217 -13.58 3.47 8.07
C GLY A 217 -12.31 4.28 8.34
N PRO A 218 -11.27 3.70 8.96
CA PRO A 218 -10.08 4.47 9.32
C PRO A 218 -9.01 4.55 8.21
N LEU A 219 -9.07 3.71 7.18
CA LEU A 219 -8.00 3.59 6.18
C LEU A 219 -8.17 4.53 4.98
N HIS A 220 -7.10 5.20 4.57
CA HIS A 220 -7.03 5.89 3.27
C HIS A 220 -6.84 4.90 2.13
N LEU A 221 -7.53 5.10 1.00
CA LEU A 221 -7.33 4.29 -0.19
C LEU A 221 -6.12 4.79 -1.00
N LEU A 222 -5.19 3.88 -1.29
CA LEU A 222 -4.20 4.02 -2.35
C LEU A 222 -4.75 3.27 -3.58
N ASP A 223 -5.37 4.01 -4.51
CA ASP A 223 -6.13 3.44 -5.62
C ASP A 223 -5.23 2.95 -6.78
N ILE A 224 -4.49 1.87 -6.53
CA ILE A 224 -3.66 1.20 -7.54
C ILE A 224 -4.51 0.74 -8.72
N GLY A 225 -5.80 0.41 -8.52
CA GLY A 225 -6.72 0.04 -9.59
C GLY A 225 -6.81 1.12 -10.65
N SER A 226 -7.12 2.36 -10.24
CA SER A 226 -7.17 3.51 -11.13
C SER A 226 -5.79 3.90 -11.70
N LEU A 227 -4.72 3.84 -10.89
CA LEU A 227 -3.36 4.17 -11.35
C LEU A 227 -2.87 3.20 -12.44
N SER A 228 -3.07 1.90 -12.23
CA SER A 228 -2.72 0.85 -13.18
C SER A 228 -3.58 0.91 -14.45
N TRP A 229 -4.88 1.19 -14.32
CA TRP A 229 -5.77 1.42 -15.46
C TRP A 229 -5.27 2.57 -16.34
N ASN A 230 -4.93 3.71 -15.72
CA ASN A 230 -4.45 4.90 -16.43
C ASN A 230 -3.09 4.70 -17.09
N CYS A 231 -2.21 3.86 -16.50
CA CYS A 231 -0.95 3.49 -17.12
C CYS A 231 -1.17 2.61 -18.38
N GLY A 232 -2.17 1.73 -18.31
CA GLY A 232 -2.63 0.91 -19.42
C GLY A 232 -1.81 -0.37 -19.60
N ILE A 233 -2.23 -1.17 -20.59
CA ILE A 233 -1.74 -2.54 -20.81
C ILE A 233 -0.23 -2.64 -21.06
N ARG A 234 0.41 -1.56 -21.56
CA ARG A 234 1.86 -1.54 -21.80
C ARG A 234 2.69 -1.41 -20.52
N CYS A 235 2.05 -1.10 -19.40
CA CYS A 235 2.70 -0.94 -18.11
C CYS A 235 2.79 -2.23 -17.29
N THR A 236 2.51 -3.39 -17.89
CA THR A 236 2.59 -4.69 -17.22
C THR A 236 3.08 -5.74 -18.20
N ASP A 237 3.90 -6.66 -17.74
CA ASP A 237 4.41 -7.77 -18.56
C ASP A 237 3.62 -9.07 -18.34
N ASP A 238 2.90 -9.18 -17.21
CA ASP A 238 2.19 -10.40 -16.81
C ASP A 238 0.70 -10.18 -16.51
N GLY A 239 0.21 -8.97 -16.72
CA GLY A 239 -1.19 -8.60 -16.57
C GLY A 239 -1.64 -8.35 -15.14
N MET A 240 -0.75 -8.35 -14.15
CA MET A 240 -1.10 -8.10 -12.74
C MET A 240 -0.04 -7.32 -11.94
N HIS A 241 1.23 -7.38 -12.32
CA HIS A 241 2.29 -6.55 -11.75
C HIS A 241 2.60 -5.42 -12.72
N TYR A 242 2.44 -4.18 -12.27
CA TYR A 242 2.67 -3.01 -13.10
C TYR A 242 4.08 -2.45 -12.92
N ASP A 243 4.48 -1.56 -13.81
CA ASP A 243 5.73 -0.83 -13.71
C ASP A 243 5.80 0.00 -12.42
N GLY A 244 7.03 0.25 -11.97
CA GLY A 244 7.32 1.02 -10.76
C GLY A 244 6.62 2.38 -10.70
N VAL A 245 6.37 3.03 -11.84
CA VAL A 245 5.68 4.35 -11.90
C VAL A 245 4.28 4.33 -11.30
N VAL A 246 3.57 3.18 -11.36
CA VAL A 246 2.23 3.04 -10.77
C VAL A 246 2.31 3.08 -9.25
N TYR A 247 3.26 2.34 -8.69
CA TYR A 247 3.46 2.26 -7.24
C TYR A 247 4.14 3.51 -6.70
N GLU A 248 5.04 4.13 -7.45
CA GLU A 248 5.64 5.43 -7.13
C GLU A 248 4.56 6.52 -7.03
N ALA A 249 3.61 6.58 -7.97
CA ALA A 249 2.46 7.47 -7.85
C ALA A 249 1.64 7.19 -6.58
N GLY A 250 1.40 5.91 -6.25
CA GLY A 250 0.74 5.51 -5.00
C GLY A 250 1.49 5.96 -3.75
N VAL A 251 2.83 5.82 -3.74
CA VAL A 251 3.68 6.32 -2.65
C VAL A 251 3.56 7.83 -2.52
N HIS A 252 3.55 8.58 -3.62
CA HIS A 252 3.36 10.03 -3.54
C HIS A 252 1.97 10.45 -3.04
N VAL A 253 0.91 9.71 -3.37
CA VAL A 253 -0.42 9.94 -2.76
C VAL A 253 -0.35 9.75 -1.25
N MET A 254 0.30 8.68 -0.78
CA MET A 254 0.50 8.43 0.65
C MET A 254 1.29 9.56 1.33
N LEU A 255 2.43 9.95 0.76
CA LEU A 255 3.28 10.98 1.36
C LEU A 255 2.60 12.36 1.40
N ASN A 256 1.83 12.74 0.37
CA ASN A 256 1.04 13.97 0.41
C ASN A 256 -0.06 13.90 1.47
N ALA A 257 -0.70 12.74 1.67
CA ALA A 257 -1.64 12.57 2.76
C ALA A 257 -0.96 12.77 4.13
N LEU A 258 0.24 12.23 4.32
CA LEU A 258 1.04 12.44 5.55
C LEU A 258 1.39 13.91 5.77
N LEU A 259 1.78 14.65 4.72
CA LEU A 259 2.07 16.09 4.82
C LEU A 259 0.85 16.88 5.31
N ILE A 260 -0.31 16.59 4.72
CA ILE A 260 -1.56 17.26 5.06
C ILE A 260 -1.96 16.94 6.51
N GLU A 261 -1.90 15.67 6.91
CA GLU A 261 -2.31 15.23 8.26
C GLU A 261 -1.33 15.66 9.36
N SER A 262 -0.03 15.76 9.04
CA SER A 262 1.00 16.20 9.99
C SER A 262 1.16 17.72 10.08
N HIS A 263 0.52 18.47 9.18
CA HIS A 263 0.69 19.92 9.01
C HIS A 263 2.17 20.35 8.86
N GLN A 264 3.03 19.44 8.39
CA GLN A 264 4.42 19.75 8.12
C GLN A 264 4.53 20.64 6.89
N LYS A 265 5.41 21.65 6.97
CA LYS A 265 5.79 22.48 5.83
C LYS A 265 7.18 22.06 5.41
N ILE A 266 7.29 21.55 4.19
CA ILE A 266 8.54 21.13 3.55
C ILE A 266 8.67 21.88 2.24
#